data_AF-A0A7N5KES6-F1
#
_entry.id   AF-A0A7N5KES6-F1
#
_cell.length_a   1.000
_cell.length_b   1.000
_cell.length_c   1.000
_cell.angle_alpha   90.00
_cell.angle_beta   90.00
_cell.angle_gamma   90.00
#
_symmetry.space_group_name_H-M   'P 1'
#
loop_
_entity.id
_entity.type
_entity.pdbx_description
1 polymer ?
#
loop_
_entity_poly.entity_id
_entity_poly.type
_entity_poly.pdbx_seq_one_letter_code
_entity_poly.pdbx_strand_id
1 'polypeptide(L)' 'IPAKGLLKALKVLDNYLTSPLPEEVDETSAEDEGVSQRKFLDGNELTLADCNLLPKLHIVQVPLLGLP' A
#
# COMPACT_ATOMS: atom_id res chain seq x y z
N ILE A 1 -17.19 -9.68 -15.38
CA ILE A 1 -16.50 -8.47 -14.86
C ILE A 1 -16.21 -8.66 -13.36
N PRO A 2 -15.13 -9.36 -12.99
CA PRO A 2 -14.73 -9.54 -11.58
C PRO A 2 -14.11 -8.27 -10.96
N ALA A 3 -13.91 -7.22 -11.75
CA ALA A 3 -13.00 -6.11 -11.45
C ALA A 3 -13.49 -5.12 -10.38
N LYS A 4 -14.81 -4.98 -10.13
CA LYS A 4 -15.32 -3.85 -9.34
C LYS A 4 -15.03 -3.97 -7.83
N GLY A 5 -15.02 -5.20 -7.29
CA GLY A 5 -14.64 -5.46 -5.91
C GLY A 5 -13.12 -5.40 -5.71
N LEU A 6 -12.37 -5.95 -6.65
CA LEU A 6 -10.91 -5.95 -6.65
C LEU A 6 -10.34 -4.53 -6.75
N LEU A 7 -10.85 -3.71 -7.68
CA LEU A 7 -10.42 -2.31 -7.82
C LEU A 7 -10.71 -1.49 -6.57
N LYS A 8 -11.82 -1.75 -5.87
CA LYS A 8 -12.10 -1.11 -4.57
C LYS A 8 -11.08 -1.52 -3.51
N ALA A 9 -10.76 -2.81 -3.41
CA ALA A 9 -9.78 -3.31 -2.46
C ALA A 9 -8.37 -2.75 -2.74
N LEU A 10 -7.96 -2.69 -4.01
CA LEU A 10 -6.70 -2.07 -4.42
C LEU A 10 -6.67 -0.58 -4.09
N LYS A 11 -7.78 0.14 -4.30
CA LYS A 11 -7.87 1.56 -3.93
C LYS A 11 -7.77 1.79 -2.41
N VAL A 12 -8.38 0.90 -1.61
CA VAL A 12 -8.25 0.98 -0.14
C VAL A 12 -6.81 0.73 0.28
N LEU A 13 -6.13 -0.23 -0.34
CA LEU A 13 -4.72 -0.51 -0.07
C LEU A 13 -3.81 0.67 -0.50
N ASP A 14 -4.05 1.24 -1.68
CA ASP A 14 -3.33 2.41 -2.18
C ASP A 14 -3.46 3.60 -1.23
N ASN A 15 -4.68 3.90 -0.78
CA ASN A 15 -4.91 4.92 0.25
C ASN A 15 -4.18 4.61 1.56
N TYR A 16 -4.14 3.34 1.99
CA TYR A 16 -3.42 2.95 3.21
C TYR A 16 -1.92 3.21 3.07
N LEU A 17 -1.31 2.80 1.95
CA LEU A 17 0.13 2.93 1.70
C LEU A 17 0.57 4.38 1.48
N THR A 18 -0.31 5.24 0.96
CA THR A 18 -0.02 6.65 0.72
C THR A 18 -0.28 7.53 1.94
N SER A 19 -1.15 7.11 2.86
CA SER A 19 -1.40 7.79 4.12
C SER A 19 -0.21 7.62 5.07
N PRO A 20 0.35 8.70 5.63
CA PRO A 20 1.44 8.62 6.59
C PRO A 20 1.02 7.88 7.86
N LEU A 21 1.93 7.12 8.45
CA LEU A 21 1.73 6.49 9.75
C LEU A 21 1.85 7.52 10.87
N PRO A 22 1.26 7.28 12.06
CA PRO A 22 1.40 8.17 13.21
C PRO A 22 2.87 8.41 13.62
N GLU A 23 3.74 7.43 13.37
CA GLU A 23 5.19 7.55 13.60
C GLU A 23 5.91 8.43 12.57
N GLU A 24 5.30 8.64 11.39
CA GLU A 24 5.81 9.52 10.33
C GLU A 24 5.27 10.95 10.45
N VAL A 25 4.16 11.15 11.15
CA VAL A 25 3.54 12.47 11.35
C VAL A 25 4.20 13.12 12.57
N ASP A 26 4.94 14.18 12.31
CA ASP A 26 5.54 14.99 13.37
C ASP A 26 4.47 15.91 13.98
N GLU A 27 4.08 15.66 15.23
CA GLU A 27 3.01 16.39 15.94
C GLU A 27 3.29 17.91 16.08
N THR A 28 4.53 18.36 15.83
CA THR A 28 4.92 19.77 15.87
C THR A 28 5.12 20.40 14.48
N SER A 29 5.00 19.66 13.39
CA SER A 29 5.16 20.22 12.04
C SER A 29 3.81 20.65 11.47
N ALA A 30 3.61 21.96 11.28
CA ALA A 30 2.40 22.53 10.67
C ALA A 30 2.31 22.33 9.14
N GLU A 31 3.25 21.58 8.57
CA GLU A 31 3.40 21.36 7.14
C GLU A 31 2.88 19.98 6.80
N ASP A 32 1.68 19.94 6.19
CA ASP A 32 1.02 18.87 5.42
C ASP A 32 1.47 17.44 5.75
N GLU A 33 0.55 16.62 6.29
CA GLU A 33 0.68 15.15 6.36
C GLU A 33 0.95 14.59 4.95
N GLY A 34 2.22 14.59 4.55
CA GLY A 34 2.65 14.30 3.19
C GLY A 34 2.43 12.83 2.82
N VAL A 35 2.73 12.49 1.58
CA VAL A 35 2.68 11.09 1.13
C VAL A 35 3.68 10.26 1.93
N SER A 36 3.20 9.18 2.56
CA SER A 36 4.03 8.23 3.31
C SER A 36 5.25 7.81 2.50
N GLN A 37 6.43 7.77 3.14
CA GLN A 37 7.68 7.38 2.50
C GLN A 37 8.08 5.94 2.87
N ARG A 38 7.20 5.22 3.58
CA ARG A 38 7.46 3.84 4.01
C ARG A 38 7.56 2.89 2.82
N LYS A 39 8.47 1.92 2.94
CA LYS A 39 8.73 0.93 1.88
C LYS A 39 7.75 -0.26 1.90
N PHE A 40 7.17 -0.55 3.05
CA PHE A 40 6.34 -1.74 3.33
C PHE A 40 5.10 -1.34 4.15
N LEU A 41 4.19 -2.30 4.40
CA LEU A 41 2.87 -2.02 4.99
C LEU A 41 2.93 -1.26 6.31
N ASP A 42 3.89 -1.62 7.17
CA ASP A 42 4.04 -1.11 8.54
C ASP A 42 5.33 -0.30 8.74
N GLY A 43 6.06 0.05 7.67
CA GLY A 43 7.28 0.84 7.80
C GLY A 43 8.33 0.51 6.75
N ASN A 44 9.61 0.62 7.13
CA ASN A 44 10.74 0.37 6.23
C ASN A 44 11.29 -1.05 6.28
N GLU A 45 10.73 -1.92 7.13
CA GLU A 45 11.12 -3.31 7.30
C GLU A 45 10.01 -4.26 6.83
N LEU A 46 10.40 -5.42 6.32
CA LEU A 46 9.47 -6.47 5.91
C LEU A 46 8.88 -7.15 7.14
N THR A 47 7.55 -7.23 7.20
CA THR A 47 6.82 -7.90 8.27
C THR A 47 6.05 -9.11 7.74
N LEU A 48 5.44 -9.87 8.66
CA LEU A 48 4.56 -10.98 8.29
C LEU A 48 3.34 -10.53 7.46
N ALA A 49 2.88 -9.28 7.63
CA ALA A 49 1.78 -8.73 6.84
C ALA A 49 2.17 -8.63 5.35
N ASP A 50 3.40 -8.19 5.07
CA ASP A 50 3.94 -8.09 3.72
C ASP A 50 4.07 -9.46 3.08
N CYS A 51 4.61 -10.44 3.80
CA CYS A 51 4.73 -11.82 3.33
C CYS A 51 3.38 -12.45 2.96
N ASN A 52 2.28 -12.04 3.59
CA ASN A 52 0.94 -12.52 3.28
C ASN A 52 0.29 -11.78 2.10
N LEU A 53 0.64 -10.50 1.89
CA LEU A 53 0.00 -9.64 0.89
C LEU A 53 0.76 -9.57 -0.44
N LEU A 54 2.10 -9.49 -0.40
CA LEU A 54 2.95 -9.37 -1.59
C LEU A 54 2.75 -10.52 -2.59
N PRO A 55 2.65 -11.80 -2.18
CA PRO A 55 2.36 -12.88 -3.12
C PRO A 55 0.98 -12.74 -3.78
N LYS A 56 -0.02 -12.25 -3.03
CA LYS A 56 -1.39 -12.06 -3.53
C LYS A 56 -1.47 -10.90 -4.51
N LEU A 57 -0.76 -9.81 -4.25
CA LEU A 57 -0.64 -8.67 -5.16
C LEU A 57 0.11 -9.05 -6.43
N HIS A 58 1.20 -9.80 -6.32
CA HIS A 58 1.96 -10.26 -7.48
C HIS A 58 1.09 -11.07 -8.45
N ILE A 59 0.28 -12.00 -7.92
CA ILE A 59 -0.65 -12.82 -8.72
C ILE A 59 -1.71 -11.96 -9.41
N VAL A 60 -2.15 -10.85 -8.81
CA VAL A 60 -3.14 -9.93 -9.40
C VAL A 60 -2.49 -8.97 -10.40
N GLN A 61 -1.25 -8.56 -10.16
CA GLN A 61 -0.50 -7.60 -10.96
C GLN A 61 0.00 -8.21 -12.28
N VAL A 62 0.47 -9.46 -12.28
CA VAL A 62 1.00 -10.13 -13.48
C VAL A 62 -0.03 -10.21 -14.63
N PRO A 63 -1.30 -10.60 -14.40
CA PRO A 63 -2.33 -10.60 -15.45
C PRO A 63 -2.75 -9.19 -15.89
N LEU A 64 -2.66 -8.19 -14.99
CA LEU A 64 -3.11 -6.81 -15.27
C LEU A 64 -2.10 -6.01 -16.08
N LEU A 65 -0.80 -6.31 -15.95
CA LEU A 65 0.28 -5.64 -16.71
C LEU A 65 0.54 -6.26 -18.08
N GLY A 66 -0.11 -7.38 -18.42
CA GLY A 66 0.06 -8.03 -19.72
C GLY A 66 1.50 -8.43 -20.03
N LEU A 67 2.32 -8.63 -18.99
CA LEU A 67 3.69 -9.12 -19.15
C LEU A 67 3.60 -10.59 -19.63
N PRO A 68 4.29 -10.97 -20.72
CA PRO A 68 4.28 -12.33 -21.25
C PRO A 68 4.90 -13.35 -20.29
#